data_AF-A0A3M5TZK1-F1
#
_entry.id   AF-A0A3M5TZK1-F1
#
_cell.length_a   1.000
_cell.length_b   1.000
_cell.length_c   1.000
_cell.angle_alpha   90.00
_cell.angle_beta   90.00
_cell.angle_gamma   90.00
#
_symmetry.space_group_name_H-M   'P 1'
#
loop_
_entity.id
_entity.type
_entity.pdbx_description
1 polymer ?
#
loop_
_entity_poly.entity_id
_entity_poly.type
_entity_poly.pdbx_seq_one_letter_code
_entity_poly.pdbx_strand_id
1 'polypeptide(L)'
;MQKLAPHKVIPGNRPSNTLVVERISPRRLGALVAMYEHKVFVQSVIWGTNAFDQWGVELGKEMGKAVYQRLTGGTEEPADDASTQGLIHYFRGRHRG
;
A
#
# COMPACT_ATOMS: atom_id res chain seq x y z
N MET A 1 -2.78 6.34 -43.18
CA MET A 1 -3.93 6.44 -42.23
C MET A 1 -4.30 5.12 -41.57
N GLN A 2 -4.41 3.99 -42.30
CA GLN A 2 -4.79 2.67 -41.74
C GLN A 2 -3.91 2.19 -40.56
N LYS A 3 -2.58 2.41 -40.60
CA LYS A 3 -1.69 2.05 -39.48
C LYS A 3 -1.95 2.81 -38.18
N LEU A 4 -2.59 3.99 -38.24
CA LEU A 4 -2.84 4.83 -37.07
C LEU A 4 -4.20 4.55 -36.41
N ALA A 5 -5.13 3.93 -37.14
CA ALA A 5 -6.51 3.73 -36.70
C ALA A 5 -6.64 2.80 -35.47
N PRO A 6 -5.91 1.67 -35.36
CA PRO A 6 -6.00 0.80 -34.18
C PRO A 6 -5.60 1.48 -32.87
N HIS A 7 -4.63 2.41 -32.92
CA HIS A 7 -4.13 3.13 -31.75
C HIS A 7 -5.09 4.23 -31.23
N LYS A 8 -6.15 4.55 -31.97
CA LYS A 8 -7.16 5.55 -31.59
C LYS A 8 -8.49 4.93 -31.16
N VAL A 9 -8.56 3.60 -31.07
CA VAL A 9 -9.76 2.91 -30.63
C VAL A 9 -9.89 3.04 -29.11
N ILE A 10 -10.99 3.63 -28.65
CA ILE A 10 -11.37 3.66 -27.25
C ILE A 10 -12.57 2.71 -27.08
N PRO A 11 -12.39 1.53 -26.48
CA PRO A 11 -13.42 0.49 -26.43
C PRO A 11 -14.64 0.83 -25.55
N GLY A 12 -14.59 1.93 -24.79
CA GLY A 12 -15.67 2.31 -23.88
C GLY A 12 -15.86 1.31 -22.73
N ASN A 13 -17.10 1.19 -22.24
CA ASN A 13 -17.51 0.29 -21.15
C ASN A 13 -16.68 0.40 -19.86
N ARG A 14 -16.32 1.62 -19.50
CA ARG A 14 -15.61 1.94 -18.25
C ARG A 14 -16.59 2.67 -17.32
N PRO A 15 -17.19 1.99 -16.34
CA PRO A 15 -18.13 2.64 -15.43
C PRO A 15 -17.40 3.69 -14.59
N SER A 16 -18.07 4.80 -14.31
CA SER A 16 -17.57 5.87 -13.45
C SER A 16 -18.67 6.38 -12.52
N ASN A 17 -18.26 6.89 -11.37
CA ASN A 17 -19.12 7.65 -10.47
C ASN A 17 -18.61 9.08 -10.41
N THR A 18 -19.51 10.05 -10.53
CA THR A 18 -19.19 11.48 -10.37
C THR A 18 -19.95 12.01 -9.16
N LEU A 19 -19.20 12.47 -8.14
CA LEU A 19 -19.75 13.13 -6.97
C LEU A 19 -19.53 14.64 -7.12
N VAL A 20 -20.61 15.39 -7.27
CA VAL A 20 -20.55 16.85 -7.46
C VAL A 20 -20.86 17.54 -6.15
N VAL A 21 -19.97 18.46 -5.76
CA VAL A 21 -20.15 19.34 -4.61
C VAL A 21 -19.88 20.77 -5.04
N GLU A 22 -20.70 21.71 -4.59
CA GLU A 22 -20.60 23.13 -4.97
C GLU A 22 -19.24 23.76 -4.57
N ARG A 23 -18.77 23.45 -3.35
CA ARG A 23 -17.48 23.88 -2.82
C ARG A 23 -17.04 22.95 -1.70
N ILE A 24 -15.75 22.70 -1.58
CA ILE A 24 -15.18 22.04 -0.40
C ILE A 24 -15.18 23.02 0.78
N SER A 25 -16.08 22.76 1.73
CA SER A 25 -16.10 23.39 3.05
C SER A 25 -15.78 22.34 4.12
N PRO A 26 -15.38 22.71 5.36
CA PRO A 26 -15.09 21.74 6.41
C PRO A 26 -16.21 20.72 6.62
N ARG A 27 -17.47 21.18 6.60
CA ARG A 27 -18.66 20.31 6.68
C ARG A 27 -18.74 19.31 5.53
N ARG A 28 -18.56 19.78 4.29
CA ARG A 28 -18.69 18.93 3.08
C ARG A 28 -17.52 17.98 2.95
N LEU A 29 -16.31 18.39 3.33
CA LEU A 29 -15.16 17.51 3.41
C LEU A 29 -15.38 16.39 4.43
N GLY A 30 -15.83 16.73 5.64
CA GLY A 30 -16.16 15.74 6.67
C GLY A 30 -17.23 14.76 6.19
N ALA A 31 -18.28 15.23 5.53
CA ALA A 31 -19.31 14.38 4.95
C ALA A 31 -18.76 13.44 3.85
N LEU A 32 -17.84 13.91 3.01
CA LEU A 32 -17.19 13.09 1.99
C LEU A 32 -16.33 11.99 2.61
N VAL A 33 -15.55 12.31 3.65
CA VAL A 33 -14.74 11.31 4.38
C VAL A 33 -15.65 10.27 5.02
N ALA A 34 -16.68 10.69 5.78
CA ALA A 34 -17.63 9.80 6.42
C ALA A 34 -18.37 8.89 5.41
N MET A 35 -18.72 9.42 4.24
CA MET A 35 -19.30 8.62 3.16
C MET A 35 -18.36 7.50 2.69
N TYR A 36 -17.06 7.75 2.57
CA TYR A 36 -16.08 6.71 2.21
C TYR A 36 -15.81 5.73 3.36
N GLU A 37 -15.80 6.18 4.62
CA GLU A 37 -15.70 5.30 5.79
C GLU A 37 -16.88 4.31 5.82
N HIS A 38 -18.11 4.79 5.63
CA HIS A 38 -19.28 3.93 5.58
C HIS A 38 -19.33 3.04 4.33
N LYS A 39 -18.82 3.49 3.17
CA LYS A 39 -18.66 2.64 1.99
C LYS A 39 -17.77 1.44 2.30
N VAL A 40 -16.60 1.68 2.90
CA VAL A 40 -15.64 0.61 3.25
C VAL A 40 -16.24 -0.31 4.32
N PHE A 41 -16.91 0.24 5.33
CA PHE A 41 -17.60 -0.56 6.34
C PHE A 41 -18.67 -1.48 5.74
N VAL A 42 -19.55 -0.97 4.87
CA VAL A 42 -20.57 -1.80 4.21
C VAL A 42 -19.92 -2.93 3.40
N GLN A 43 -18.82 -2.63 2.70
CA GLN A 43 -18.06 -3.66 1.96
C GLN A 43 -17.50 -4.75 2.89
N SER A 44 -16.96 -4.38 4.06
CA SER A 44 -16.46 -5.37 5.01
C SER A 44 -17.56 -6.27 5.56
N VAL A 45 -18.74 -5.71 5.83
CA VAL A 45 -19.92 -6.48 6.27
C VAL A 45 -20.34 -7.48 5.19
N ILE A 46 -20.38 -7.06 3.92
CA ILE A 46 -20.69 -7.94 2.79
C ILE A 46 -19.65 -9.06 2.65
N TRP A 47 -18.37 -8.75 2.84
CA TRP A 47 -17.28 -9.73 2.74
C TRP A 47 -17.07 -10.56 4.00
N GLY A 48 -17.76 -10.28 5.10
CA GLY A 48 -17.56 -10.96 6.38
C GLY A 48 -16.18 -10.72 6.98
N THR A 49 -15.55 -9.58 6.70
CA THR A 49 -14.23 -9.20 7.22
C THR A 49 -14.33 -8.14 8.29
N ASN A 50 -13.33 -8.08 9.18
CA ASN A 50 -13.24 -7.03 10.17
C ASN A 50 -12.60 -5.76 9.56
N ALA A 51 -13.36 -4.68 9.44
CA ALA A 51 -12.85 -3.40 8.94
C ALA A 51 -11.94 -2.65 9.92
N PHE A 52 -11.86 -3.10 11.18
CA PHE A 52 -11.26 -2.34 12.27
C PHE A 52 -9.99 -2.96 12.84
N ASP A 53 -9.53 -4.10 12.31
CA ASP A 53 -8.23 -4.67 12.65
C ASP A 53 -7.19 -4.47 11.54
N GLN A 54 -5.93 -4.75 11.90
CA GLN A 54 -4.78 -4.55 11.02
C GLN A 54 -3.63 -5.50 11.38
N TRP A 55 -3.92 -6.78 11.62
CA TRP A 55 -2.92 -7.76 12.04
C TRP A 55 -1.75 -7.93 11.05
N GLY A 56 -2.01 -7.70 9.76
CA GLY A 56 -1.01 -7.83 8.70
C GLY A 56 0.21 -6.91 8.83
N VAL A 57 0.18 -5.87 9.67
CA VAL A 57 1.34 -4.98 9.86
C VAL A 57 2.36 -5.51 10.87
N GLU A 58 1.98 -6.46 11.73
CA GLU A 58 2.81 -6.84 12.87
C GLU A 58 4.06 -7.61 12.46
N LEU A 59 3.93 -8.58 11.55
CA LEU A 59 5.07 -9.36 11.06
C LEU A 59 6.13 -8.45 10.40
N GLY A 60 5.71 -7.47 9.60
CA GLY A 60 6.62 -6.53 8.96
C GLY A 60 7.35 -5.64 9.96
N LYS A 61 6.69 -5.22 11.04
CA LYS A 61 7.32 -4.45 12.12
C LYS A 61 8.36 -5.29 12.87
N GLU A 62 8.06 -6.55 13.13
CA GLU A 62 8.98 -7.47 13.81
C GLU A 62 10.22 -7.79 12.96
N MET A 63 10.01 -8.22 11.72
CA MET A 63 11.08 -8.49 10.77
C MET A 63 11.93 -7.24 10.52
N GLY A 64 11.30 -6.07 10.38
CA GLY A 64 11.98 -4.79 10.14
C GLY A 64 12.96 -4.43 11.27
N LYS A 65 12.59 -4.66 12.53
CA LYS A 65 13.48 -4.46 13.68
C LYS A 65 14.68 -5.41 13.61
N ALA A 66 14.44 -6.68 13.30
CA ALA A 66 15.47 -7.70 13.21
C ALA A 66 16.48 -7.43 12.08
N VAL A 67 16.00 -6.97 10.92
CA VAL A 67 16.83 -6.54 9.79
C VAL A 67 17.64 -5.29 10.14
N TYR A 68 17.01 -4.31 10.80
CA TYR A 68 17.70 -3.08 11.22
C TYR A 68 18.90 -3.38 12.12
N GLN A 69 18.75 -4.24 13.13
CA GLN A 69 19.85 -4.61 14.03
C GLN A 69 21.01 -5.31 13.28
N ARG A 70 20.70 -6.17 12.30
CA ARG A 70 21.71 -6.82 11.46
C ARG A 70 22.44 -5.84 10.53
N LEU A 71 21.75 -4.80 10.07
CA LEU A 71 22.33 -3.75 9.24
C LEU A 71 23.28 -2.84 10.03
N THR A 72 22.88 -2.43 11.24
CA THR A 72 23.67 -1.52 12.10
C THR A 72 24.77 -2.20 12.91
N GLY A 73 24.87 -3.53 12.85
CA GLY A 73 25.88 -4.30 13.58
C GLY A 73 25.53 -4.58 15.04
N GLY A 74 24.26 -4.44 15.43
CA GLY A 74 23.76 -4.83 16.76
C GLY A 74 23.62 -6.34 16.96
N THR A 75 23.77 -7.14 15.90
CA THR A 75 23.84 -8.61 15.96
C THR A 75 24.74 -9.15 14.84
N GLU A 76 25.48 -10.22 15.16
CA GLU A 76 26.32 -10.97 14.21
C GLU A 76 25.65 -12.24 13.70
N GLU A 77 24.45 -12.57 14.20
CA GLU A 77 23.72 -13.75 13.73
C GLU A 77 23.23 -13.57 12.29
N PRO A 78 23.37 -14.60 11.43
CA PRO A 78 22.88 -14.56 10.06
C PRO A 78 21.35 -14.37 10.02
N ALA A 79 20.85 -13.85 8.91
CA ALA A 79 19.43 -13.80 8.60
C ALA A 79 18.90 -15.20 8.25
N ASP A 80 17.59 -15.36 8.40
CA ASP A 80 16.91 -16.65 8.27
C ASP A 80 16.92 -17.20 6.83
N ASP A 81 17.06 -16.32 5.83
CA ASP A 81 17.13 -16.70 4.42
C ASP A 81 18.30 -16.03 3.67
N ALA A 82 18.77 -16.71 2.62
CA ALA A 82 19.94 -16.30 1.85
C ALA A 82 19.72 -15.00 1.04
N SER A 83 18.48 -14.70 0.64
CA SER A 83 18.17 -13.47 -0.09
C SER A 83 18.30 -12.26 0.83
N THR A 84 17.68 -12.31 2.01
CA THR A 84 17.80 -11.27 3.04
C THR A 84 19.24 -11.09 3.49
N GLN A 85 19.97 -12.18 3.72
CA GLN A 85 21.39 -12.12 4.10
C GLN A 85 22.26 -11.47 3.01
N GLY A 86 22.04 -11.83 1.74
CA GLY A 86 22.76 -11.26 0.61
C GLY A 86 22.55 -9.74 0.49
N LEU A 87 21.32 -9.28 0.66
CA LEU A 87 20.99 -7.85 0.65
C LEU A 87 21.63 -7.12 1.85
N ILE A 88 21.59 -7.69 3.06
CA ILE A 88 22.25 -7.11 4.24
C ILE A 88 23.75 -6.91 3.99
N HIS A 89 24.44 -7.92 3.45
CA HIS A 89 25.85 -7.81 3.10
C HIS A 89 26.12 -6.74 2.03
N TYR A 90 25.30 -6.72 0.98
CA TYR A 90 25.40 -5.72 -0.07
C TYR A 90 25.31 -4.29 0.48
N PHE A 91 24.32 -4.01 1.35
CA PHE A 91 24.15 -2.69 1.95
C PHE A 91 25.28 -2.34 2.94
N ARG A 92 25.71 -3.27 3.81
CA ARG A 92 26.86 -3.04 4.73
C ARG A 92 28.17 -2.77 3.99
N GLY A 93 28.39 -3.42 2.85
CA GLY A 93 29.59 -3.22 2.02
C GLY A 93 29.64 -1.87 1.32
N ARG A 94 28.48 -1.25 1.06
CA ARG A 94 28.36 0.01 0.31
C ARG A 94 28.12 1.25 1.18
N HIS A 95 27.65 1.06 2.42
CA HIS A 95 27.35 2.12 3.38
C HIS A 95 28.30 2.17 4.59
N ARG A 96 29.54 1.67 4.47
CA ARG A 96 30.61 2.00 5.43
C ARG A 96 30.99 3.48 5.30
N GLY A 97 30.21 4.35 5.94
CA GLY A 97 30.54 5.71 6.36
C GLY A 97 30.42 5.79 7.87
#